data_AF-A0A2V8JC99-F1
#
_entry.id   AF-A0A2V8JC99-F1
#
_cell.length_a   1.000
_cell.length_b   1.000
_cell.length_c   1.000
_cell.angle_alpha   90.00
_cell.angle_beta   90.00
_cell.angle_gamma   90.00
#
_symmetry.space_group_name_H-M   'P 1'
#
loop_
_entity.id
_entity.type
_entity.pdbx_description
1 polymer ?
#
loop_
_entity_poly.entity_id
_entity_poly.type
_entity_poly.pdbx_seq_one_letter_code
_entity_poly.pdbx_strand_id
1 'polypeptide(L)'
;VFGNQNWFVRIQGSNEKFPQIREWKIEQGEFFTDADVRSASRVVVLGKTVSDKLFPGIDPIGQTIRVRNLPFRVVGVLAAKGQSMVGQDQDDTAVMPYTTVQRKLLGQQIPSINQAMISSVSQQASGVTQTQIAGLLRQRHKIPQGQPDDFMVRNMTDAAQTFEQLTTIMTLLLGSIAAISLVVGGIGIMNIMLVSVTERTREIGIRMAGDRIESARMAHAGVGPFRPDFVCVRYGDWSFLRLLSRS
;
A
#
# COMPACT_ATOMS: atom_id res chain seq x y z
N VAL A 1 2.83 9.03 -30.76
CA VAL A 1 3.23 10.35 -31.29
C VAL A 1 1.98 11.15 -31.63
N PHE A 2 1.91 12.39 -31.15
CA PHE A 2 0.89 13.36 -31.52
C PHE A 2 1.56 14.72 -31.76
N GLY A 3 1.46 15.26 -32.98
CA GLY A 3 2.24 16.46 -33.36
C GLY A 3 3.74 16.28 -33.11
N ASN A 4 4.32 17.15 -32.29
CA ASN A 4 5.73 17.09 -31.87
C ASN A 4 5.96 16.29 -30.56
N GLN A 5 4.91 15.76 -29.94
CA GLN A 5 5.01 14.97 -28.71
C GLN A 5 5.21 13.48 -29.02
N ASN A 6 6.23 12.89 -28.40
CA ASN A 6 6.52 11.47 -28.48
C ASN A 6 6.63 10.88 -27.07
N TRP A 7 5.97 9.74 -26.86
CA TRP A 7 5.98 9.02 -25.59
C TRP A 7 6.04 7.53 -25.86
N PHE A 8 6.86 6.82 -25.09
CA PHE A 8 6.93 5.37 -25.14
C PHE A 8 5.93 4.80 -24.14
N VAL A 9 5.05 3.92 -24.62
CA VAL A 9 3.95 3.36 -23.83
C VAL A 9 3.85 1.86 -24.07
N ARG A 10 3.38 1.13 -23.07
CA ARG A 10 3.04 -0.29 -23.23
C ARG A 10 1.72 -0.42 -23.99
N ILE A 11 1.75 -1.15 -25.10
CA ILE A 11 0.53 -1.46 -25.87
C ILE A 11 -0.10 -2.72 -25.28
N GLN A 12 -1.37 -2.63 -24.93
CA GLN A 12 -2.16 -3.75 -24.44
C GLN A 12 -3.30 -4.07 -25.41
N GLY A 13 -3.19 -5.22 -26.07
CA GLY A 13 -4.30 -5.76 -26.88
C GLY A 13 -5.35 -6.39 -25.98
N SER A 14 -6.59 -5.92 -26.05
CA SER A 14 -7.68 -6.51 -25.27
C SER A 14 -9.02 -6.51 -26.00
N ASN A 15 -10.04 -7.06 -25.34
CA ASN A 15 -11.43 -7.08 -25.80
C ASN A 15 -12.26 -6.01 -25.05
N GLU A 16 -13.52 -5.85 -25.47
CA GLU A 16 -14.48 -4.88 -24.93
C GLU A 16 -14.77 -5.06 -23.43
N LYS A 17 -14.55 -6.28 -22.91
CA LYS A 17 -14.79 -6.63 -21.49
C LYS A 17 -13.62 -6.30 -20.56
N PHE A 18 -12.51 -5.83 -21.09
CA PHE A 18 -11.33 -5.47 -20.31
C PHE A 18 -11.60 -4.54 -19.12
N PRO A 19 -12.29 -3.40 -19.27
CA PRO A 19 -12.57 -2.50 -18.14
C PRO A 19 -13.47 -3.15 -17.08
N GLN A 20 -14.35 -4.08 -17.47
CA GLN A 20 -15.20 -4.82 -16.53
C GLN A 20 -14.39 -5.84 -15.73
N ILE A 21 -13.53 -6.60 -16.39
CA ILE A 21 -12.70 -7.64 -15.74
C ILE A 21 -11.65 -7.02 -14.81
N ARG A 22 -11.12 -5.84 -15.16
CA ARG A 22 -10.12 -5.13 -14.34
C ARG A 22 -10.69 -4.10 -13.39
N GLU A 23 -12.01 -3.94 -13.36
CA GLU A 23 -12.70 -2.86 -12.64
C GLU A 23 -12.08 -1.49 -12.92
N TRP A 24 -11.72 -1.25 -14.18
CA TRP A 24 -11.06 -0.03 -14.60
C TRP A 24 -12.07 0.93 -15.20
N LYS A 25 -12.43 1.97 -14.44
CA LYS A 25 -13.36 3.00 -14.87
C LYS A 25 -12.78 3.84 -16.00
N ILE A 26 -13.65 4.30 -16.88
CA ILE A 26 -13.33 5.24 -17.97
C ILE A 26 -13.57 6.64 -17.42
N GLU A 27 -12.59 7.53 -17.54
CA GLU A 27 -12.68 8.92 -17.09
C GLU A 27 -13.35 9.80 -18.15
N GLN A 28 -12.98 9.61 -19.41
CA GLN A 28 -13.48 10.41 -20.53
C GLN A 28 -13.76 9.53 -21.75
N GLY A 29 -14.81 9.86 -22.50
CA GLY A 29 -15.21 9.13 -23.69
C GLY A 29 -15.78 7.74 -23.40
N GLU A 30 -15.55 6.80 -24.30
CA GLU A 30 -16.09 5.45 -24.23
C GLU A 30 -15.01 4.40 -24.53
N PHE A 31 -15.27 3.16 -24.10
CA PHE A 31 -14.43 2.03 -24.49
C PHE A 31 -14.84 1.53 -25.88
N PHE A 32 -13.93 0.83 -26.57
CA PHE A 32 -14.26 0.27 -27.87
C PHE A 32 -15.26 -0.90 -27.76
N THR A 33 -16.04 -1.09 -28.81
CA THR A 33 -17.13 -2.08 -28.85
C THR A 33 -16.67 -3.43 -29.41
N ASP A 34 -17.49 -4.48 -29.27
CA ASP A 34 -17.24 -5.77 -29.93
C ASP A 34 -17.17 -5.63 -31.47
N ALA A 35 -17.93 -4.69 -32.05
CA ALA A 35 -17.85 -4.39 -33.49
C ALA A 35 -16.45 -3.87 -33.88
N ASP A 36 -15.84 -3.03 -33.04
CA ASP A 36 -14.48 -2.53 -33.26
C ASP A 36 -13.42 -3.62 -33.16
N VAL A 37 -13.65 -4.58 -32.25
CA VAL A 37 -12.79 -5.76 -32.11
C VAL A 37 -12.90 -6.64 -33.35
N ARG A 38 -14.10 -6.92 -33.86
CA ARG A 38 -14.29 -7.76 -35.05
C ARG A 38 -13.77 -7.11 -36.34
N SER A 39 -13.97 -5.81 -36.50
CA SER A 39 -13.54 -5.07 -37.69
C SER A 39 -12.03 -4.73 -37.70
N ALA A 40 -11.32 -4.99 -36.60
CA ALA A 40 -9.96 -4.52 -36.37
C ALA A 40 -9.86 -2.98 -36.59
N SER A 41 -10.81 -2.26 -36.00
CA SER A 41 -10.87 -0.80 -35.98
C SER A 41 -9.57 -0.21 -35.43
N ARG A 42 -9.11 0.90 -36.02
CA ARG A 42 -7.93 1.65 -35.56
C ARG A 42 -8.33 2.62 -34.45
N VAL A 43 -8.78 2.08 -33.34
CA VAL A 43 -9.18 2.83 -32.14
C VAL A 43 -8.23 2.52 -30.99
N VAL A 44 -8.04 3.49 -30.10
CA VAL A 44 -7.18 3.37 -28.92
C VAL A 44 -7.83 4.05 -27.73
N VAL A 45 -7.67 3.43 -26.58
CA VAL A 45 -8.02 3.98 -25.27
C VAL A 45 -6.71 4.20 -24.51
N LEU A 46 -6.51 5.40 -23.97
CA LEU A 46 -5.28 5.79 -23.31
C LEU A 46 -5.42 5.70 -21.79
N GLY A 47 -4.35 5.33 -21.09
CA GLY A 47 -4.25 5.54 -19.65
C GLY A 47 -3.98 7.01 -19.32
N LYS A 48 -4.24 7.39 -18.06
CA LYS A 48 -4.17 8.79 -17.61
C LYS A 48 -2.81 9.44 -17.87
N THR A 49 -1.72 8.80 -17.44
CA THR A 49 -0.35 9.29 -17.66
C THR A 49 -0.06 9.58 -19.13
N VAL A 50 -0.48 8.68 -20.02
CA VAL A 50 -0.24 8.79 -21.46
C VAL A 50 -1.04 9.95 -22.06
N SER A 51 -2.29 10.12 -21.62
CA SER A 51 -3.14 11.23 -22.05
C SER A 51 -2.54 12.58 -21.63
N ASP A 52 -2.10 12.71 -20.38
CA ASP A 52 -1.55 13.96 -19.84
C ASP A 52 -0.22 14.34 -20.51
N LYS A 53 0.59 13.34 -20.90
CA LYS A 53 1.87 13.57 -21.59
C LYS A 53 1.71 13.88 -23.07
N LEU A 54 0.80 13.20 -23.77
CA LEU A 54 0.59 13.42 -25.21
C LEU A 54 -0.29 14.63 -25.52
N PHE A 55 -1.22 14.96 -24.62
CA PHE A 55 -2.23 16.01 -24.81
C PHE A 55 -2.25 16.98 -23.61
N PRO A 56 -1.17 17.76 -23.37
CA PRO A 56 -1.15 18.71 -22.27
C PRO A 56 -2.21 19.80 -22.47
N GLY A 57 -3.30 19.72 -21.69
CA GLY A 57 -4.39 20.70 -21.70
C GLY A 57 -5.32 20.66 -22.92
N ILE A 58 -5.29 19.59 -23.72
CA ILE A 58 -6.14 19.39 -24.90
C ILE A 58 -7.00 18.15 -24.67
N ASP A 59 -8.26 18.18 -25.11
CA ASP A 59 -9.11 16.99 -25.09
C ASP A 59 -8.55 15.90 -26.04
N PRO A 60 -8.14 14.73 -25.51
CA PRO A 60 -7.60 13.66 -26.32
C PRO A 60 -8.69 12.94 -27.14
N ILE A 61 -9.98 13.06 -26.80
CA ILE A 61 -11.06 12.31 -27.45
C ILE A 61 -11.23 12.76 -28.91
N GLY A 62 -11.36 11.78 -29.81
CA GLY A 62 -11.51 12.01 -31.26
C GLY A 62 -10.21 12.34 -31.98
N GLN A 63 -9.13 12.66 -31.25
CA GLN A 63 -7.84 12.96 -31.85
C GLN A 63 -7.20 11.71 -32.46
N THR A 64 -6.37 11.94 -33.48
CA THR A 64 -5.62 10.86 -34.13
C THR A 64 -4.17 10.86 -33.67
N ILE A 65 -3.75 9.77 -33.03
CA ILE A 65 -2.35 9.54 -32.66
C ILE A 65 -1.70 8.55 -33.62
N ARG A 66 -0.39 8.72 -33.84
CA ARG A 66 0.40 7.75 -34.58
C ARG A 66 1.07 6.78 -33.60
N VAL A 67 0.75 5.50 -33.76
CA VAL A 67 1.40 4.39 -33.05
C VAL A 67 2.27 3.65 -34.07
N ARG A 68 3.58 3.62 -33.85
CA ARG A 68 4.59 3.22 -34.85
C ARG A 68 4.42 4.02 -36.14
N ASN A 69 3.73 3.49 -37.15
CA ASN A 69 3.50 4.17 -38.43
C ASN A 69 2.03 4.20 -38.86
N LEU A 70 1.11 3.88 -37.96
CA LEU A 70 -0.33 3.80 -38.25
C LEU A 70 -1.10 4.86 -37.45
N PRO A 71 -2.10 5.53 -38.07
CA PRO A 71 -2.98 6.43 -37.36
C PRO A 71 -4.05 5.66 -36.59
N PHE A 72 -4.27 6.04 -35.33
CA PHE A 72 -5.29 5.52 -34.43
C PHE A 72 -6.11 6.67 -33.86
N ARG A 73 -7.43 6.51 -33.83
CA ARG A 73 -8.34 7.47 -33.21
C ARG A 73 -8.50 7.16 -31.73
N VAL A 74 -8.33 8.16 -30.87
CA VAL A 74 -8.57 8.05 -29.43
C VAL A 74 -10.07 8.08 -29.18
N VAL A 75 -10.59 7.06 -28.50
CA VAL A 75 -12.04 6.94 -28.20
C VAL A 75 -12.35 7.13 -26.72
N GLY A 76 -11.36 6.94 -25.85
CA GLY A 76 -11.54 7.05 -24.41
C GLY A 76 -10.22 7.21 -23.66
N VAL A 77 -10.34 7.65 -22.41
CA VAL A 77 -9.27 7.72 -21.42
C VAL A 77 -9.69 6.95 -20.17
N LEU A 78 -8.82 6.07 -19.70
CA LEU A 78 -9.01 5.32 -18.46
C LEU A 78 -8.72 6.21 -17.26
N ALA A 79 -9.50 6.05 -16.20
CA ALA A 79 -9.27 6.73 -14.92
C ALA A 79 -7.93 6.33 -14.31
N ALA A 80 -7.30 7.22 -13.55
CA ALA A 80 -6.05 6.89 -12.88
C ALA A 80 -6.25 5.73 -11.88
N LYS A 81 -5.50 4.63 -12.08
CA LYS A 81 -5.30 3.60 -11.05
C LYS A 81 -4.10 3.92 -10.16
N GLY A 82 -3.16 4.73 -10.65
CA GLY A 82 -1.92 5.05 -9.97
C GLY A 82 -0.89 3.93 -10.04
N GLN A 83 0.09 3.98 -9.13
CA GLN A 83 1.18 3.02 -9.10
C GLN A 83 0.72 1.68 -8.50
N SER A 84 1.17 0.59 -9.11
CA SER A 84 1.11 -0.75 -8.53
C SER A 84 1.90 -0.80 -7.22
N MET A 85 1.62 -1.80 -6.38
CA MET A 85 2.37 -2.04 -5.14
C MET A 85 3.89 -2.22 -5.36
N VAL A 86 4.31 -2.53 -6.58
CA VAL A 86 5.72 -2.66 -6.99
C VAL A 86 6.28 -1.35 -7.61
N GLY A 87 5.58 -0.22 -7.43
CA GLY A 87 5.98 1.09 -7.95
C GLY A 87 5.81 1.27 -9.46
N GLN A 88 5.24 0.28 -10.17
CA GLN A 88 5.01 0.38 -11.61
C GLN A 88 3.79 1.25 -11.90
N ASP A 89 3.94 2.26 -12.76
CA ASP A 89 2.80 3.05 -13.24
C ASP A 89 1.86 2.14 -14.07
N GLN A 90 0.63 1.94 -13.57
CA GLN A 90 -0.39 1.19 -14.28
C GLN A 90 -1.05 2.02 -15.38
N ASP A 91 -0.98 3.34 -15.28
CA ASP A 91 -1.63 4.30 -16.17
C ASP A 91 -0.77 4.60 -17.41
N ASP A 92 0.48 4.14 -17.46
CA ASP A 92 1.36 4.17 -18.64
C ASP A 92 1.03 3.03 -19.62
N THR A 93 -0.22 3.00 -20.10
CA THR A 93 -0.72 1.97 -21.02
C THR A 93 -1.59 2.55 -22.14
N ALA A 94 -1.55 1.92 -23.31
CA ALA A 94 -2.45 2.18 -24.43
C ALA A 94 -3.19 0.90 -24.79
N VAL A 95 -4.50 0.89 -24.54
CA VAL A 95 -5.36 -0.27 -24.77
C VAL A 95 -6.00 -0.18 -26.15
N MET A 96 -5.87 -1.26 -26.93
CA MET A 96 -6.38 -1.34 -28.30
C MET A 96 -7.06 -2.70 -28.51
N PRO A 97 -7.94 -2.85 -29.51
CA PRO A 97 -8.49 -4.15 -29.85
C PRO A 97 -7.39 -5.15 -30.16
N TYR A 98 -7.45 -6.34 -29.56
CA TYR A 98 -6.40 -7.36 -29.71
C TYR A 98 -6.21 -7.77 -31.19
N THR A 99 -7.29 -7.81 -31.97
CA THR A 99 -7.29 -8.08 -33.41
C THR A 99 -6.49 -7.04 -34.19
N THR A 100 -6.61 -5.76 -33.81
CA THR A 100 -5.87 -4.64 -34.41
C THR A 100 -4.39 -4.73 -34.08
N VAL A 101 -4.04 -5.05 -32.84
CA VAL A 101 -2.65 -5.24 -32.42
C VAL A 101 -2.00 -6.41 -33.17
N GLN A 102 -2.66 -7.57 -33.21
CA GLN A 102 -2.14 -8.76 -33.89
C GLN A 102 -1.96 -8.52 -35.40
N ARG A 103 -3.00 -8.05 -36.09
CA ARG A 103 -3.00 -7.91 -37.55
C ARG A 103 -2.15 -6.74 -38.03
N LYS A 104 -2.21 -5.59 -37.37
CA LYS A 104 -1.65 -4.32 -37.89
C LYS A 104 -0.34 -3.91 -37.23
N LEU A 105 -0.09 -4.28 -35.98
CA LEU A 105 1.14 -3.91 -35.28
C LEU A 105 2.17 -5.04 -35.28
N LEU A 106 1.75 -6.27 -34.96
CA LEU A 106 2.65 -7.42 -34.89
C LEU A 106 2.85 -8.11 -36.25
N GLY A 107 1.95 -7.89 -37.21
CA GLY A 107 2.00 -8.54 -38.52
C GLY A 107 1.83 -10.06 -38.44
N GLN A 108 1.33 -10.58 -37.31
CA GLN A 108 1.14 -12.00 -37.09
C GLN A 108 -0.14 -12.46 -37.78
N GLN A 109 -0.02 -13.39 -38.73
CA GLN A 109 -1.15 -14.02 -39.40
C GLN A 109 -1.84 -15.07 -38.52
N ILE A 110 -1.11 -15.64 -37.55
CA ILE A 110 -1.62 -16.62 -36.60
C ILE A 110 -1.99 -15.90 -35.30
N PRO A 111 -3.24 -15.99 -34.82
CA PRO A 111 -3.67 -15.34 -33.59
C PRO A 111 -3.01 -16.02 -32.38
N SER A 112 -1.88 -15.49 -31.91
CA SER A 112 -1.30 -15.87 -30.63
C SER A 112 -1.84 -14.94 -29.53
N ILE A 113 -2.49 -15.53 -28.53
CA ILE A 113 -2.98 -14.80 -27.36
C ILE A 113 -1.95 -15.04 -26.26
N ASN A 114 -1.18 -14.01 -25.93
CA ASN A 114 -0.15 -14.10 -24.87
C ASN A 114 -0.76 -14.19 -23.47
N GLN A 115 -1.99 -13.69 -23.29
CA GLN A 115 -2.65 -13.66 -21.99
C GLN A 115 -4.17 -13.59 -22.16
N ALA A 116 -4.89 -14.50 -21.51
CA ALA A 116 -6.33 -14.43 -21.32
C ALA A 116 -6.62 -14.12 -19.86
N MET A 117 -7.40 -13.06 -19.60
CA MET A 117 -7.89 -12.75 -18.26
C MET A 117 -9.32 -13.25 -18.15
N ILE A 118 -9.59 -13.99 -17.08
CA ILE A 118 -10.91 -14.57 -16.80
C ILE A 118 -11.27 -14.13 -15.40
N SER A 119 -12.45 -13.52 -15.27
CA SER A 119 -13.02 -13.19 -13.96
C SER A 119 -13.89 -14.36 -13.50
N SER A 120 -13.65 -14.87 -12.29
CA SER A 120 -14.48 -15.89 -11.66
C SER A 120 -15.65 -15.23 -10.93
N VAL A 121 -16.77 -15.95 -10.81
CA VAL A 121 -17.96 -15.45 -10.10
C VAL A 121 -17.71 -15.32 -8.59
N SER A 122 -16.76 -16.07 -8.03
CA SER A 122 -16.38 -15.98 -6.62
C SER A 122 -14.93 -16.41 -6.38
N GLN A 123 -14.32 -15.87 -5.32
CA GLN A 123 -12.97 -16.20 -4.88
C GLN A 123 -12.80 -17.68 -4.49
N GLN A 124 -13.84 -18.29 -3.92
CA GLN A 124 -13.85 -19.71 -3.57
C GLN A 124 -13.95 -20.63 -4.79
N ALA A 125 -14.59 -20.16 -5.87
CA ALA A 125 -14.67 -20.90 -7.13
C ALA A 125 -13.39 -20.79 -7.96
N SER A 126 -12.47 -19.86 -7.66
CA SER A 126 -11.27 -19.61 -8.47
C SER A 126 -10.37 -20.85 -8.61
N GLY A 127 -10.20 -21.64 -7.52
CA GLY A 127 -9.41 -22.87 -7.56
C GLY A 127 -10.02 -23.96 -8.45
N VAL A 128 -11.33 -24.21 -8.30
CA VAL A 128 -12.06 -25.19 -9.15
C VAL A 128 -12.11 -24.72 -10.61
N THR A 129 -12.32 -23.42 -10.82
CA THR A 129 -12.34 -22.78 -12.14
C THR A 129 -10.98 -22.93 -12.83
N GLN A 130 -9.87 -22.79 -12.11
CA GLN A 130 -8.54 -23.02 -12.65
C GLN A 130 -8.37 -24.46 -13.16
N THR A 131 -8.79 -25.47 -12.39
CA THR A 131 -8.71 -26.88 -12.83
C THR A 131 -9.61 -27.15 -14.03
N GLN A 132 -10.83 -26.58 -14.05
CA GLN A 132 -11.77 -26.72 -15.17
C GLN A 132 -11.25 -26.05 -16.44
N ILE A 133 -10.67 -24.84 -16.34
CA ILE A 133 -10.04 -24.15 -17.46
C ILE A 133 -8.86 -24.95 -17.99
N ALA A 134 -8.00 -25.47 -17.10
CA ALA A 134 -6.88 -26.31 -17.50
C ALA A 134 -7.34 -27.56 -18.25
N GLY A 135 -8.38 -28.26 -17.75
CA GLY A 135 -8.98 -29.41 -18.42
C GLY A 135 -9.55 -29.07 -19.81
N LEU A 136 -10.30 -27.97 -19.90
CA LEU A 136 -10.89 -27.50 -21.15
C LEU A 136 -9.82 -27.10 -22.18
N LEU A 137 -8.75 -26.42 -21.75
CA LEU A 137 -7.63 -26.03 -22.61
C LEU A 137 -6.85 -27.24 -23.09
N ARG A 138 -6.55 -28.22 -22.22
CA ARG A 138 -5.90 -29.48 -22.65
C ARG A 138 -6.72 -30.22 -23.69
N GLN A 139 -8.04 -30.27 -23.51
CA GLN A 139 -8.94 -30.91 -24.48
C GLN A 139 -8.94 -30.15 -25.82
N ARG A 140 -9.02 -28.81 -25.78
CA ARG A 140 -9.05 -27.98 -26.99
C ARG A 140 -7.72 -27.96 -27.74
N HIS A 141 -6.61 -27.97 -27.01
CA HIS A 141 -5.25 -28.03 -27.54
C HIS A 141 -4.82 -29.47 -27.89
N LYS A 142 -5.67 -30.47 -27.60
CA LYS A 142 -5.44 -31.89 -27.87
C LYS A 142 -4.14 -32.42 -27.23
N ILE A 143 -3.84 -31.97 -26.02
CA ILE A 143 -2.63 -32.37 -25.27
C ILE A 143 -2.87 -33.76 -24.64
N PRO A 144 -2.07 -34.79 -25.01
CA PRO A 144 -2.19 -36.12 -24.42
C PRO A 144 -1.91 -36.13 -22.91
N GLN A 145 -2.42 -37.15 -22.22
CA GLN A 145 -2.04 -37.37 -20.82
C GLN A 145 -0.54 -37.68 -20.72
N GLY A 146 0.15 -37.03 -19.78
CA GLY A 146 1.60 -37.17 -19.57
C GLY A 146 2.47 -36.16 -20.33
N GLN A 147 1.91 -35.34 -21.24
CA GLN A 147 2.64 -34.22 -21.82
C GLN A 147 2.54 -32.96 -20.94
N PRO A 148 3.60 -32.12 -20.93
CA PRO A 148 3.57 -30.83 -20.25
C PRO A 148 2.56 -29.89 -20.92
N ASP A 149 1.94 -29.03 -20.11
CA ASP A 149 0.98 -28.04 -20.60
C ASP A 149 1.71 -26.92 -21.38
N ASP A 150 1.11 -26.48 -22.49
CA ASP A 150 1.60 -25.35 -23.30
C ASP A 150 1.07 -23.98 -22.81
N PHE A 151 0.27 -23.99 -21.72
CA PHE A 151 -0.32 -22.83 -21.09
C PHE A 151 0.00 -22.79 -19.59
N MET A 152 -0.03 -21.60 -19.01
CA MET A 152 0.09 -21.41 -17.57
C MET A 152 -1.15 -20.70 -17.04
N VAL A 153 -1.95 -21.38 -16.23
CA VAL A 153 -3.06 -20.75 -15.51
C VAL A 153 -2.53 -20.25 -14.18
N ARG A 154 -2.59 -18.93 -13.96
CA ARG A 154 -2.22 -18.29 -12.70
C ARG A 154 -3.48 -17.74 -12.05
N ASN A 155 -3.69 -18.08 -10.79
CA ASN A 155 -4.74 -17.51 -9.98
C ASN A 155 -4.20 -16.29 -9.22
N MET A 156 -4.80 -15.12 -9.44
CA MET A 156 -4.37 -13.89 -8.77
C MET A 156 -4.74 -13.89 -7.28
N THR A 157 -5.74 -14.68 -6.86
CA THR A 157 -6.13 -14.78 -5.44
C THR A 157 -5.06 -15.45 -4.62
N ASP A 158 -4.40 -16.48 -5.17
CA ASP A 158 -3.36 -17.23 -4.47
C ASP A 158 -2.12 -16.35 -4.26
N ALA A 159 -1.78 -15.54 -5.26
CA ALA A 159 -0.73 -14.54 -5.14
C ALA A 159 -1.09 -13.50 -4.05
N ALA A 160 -2.30 -12.94 -4.07
CA ALA A 160 -2.75 -11.96 -3.07
C ALA A 160 -2.73 -12.54 -1.65
N GLN A 161 -3.24 -13.76 -1.45
CA GLN A 161 -3.21 -14.45 -0.16
C GLN A 161 -1.79 -14.70 0.33
N THR A 162 -0.88 -15.09 -0.57
CA THR A 162 0.54 -15.28 -0.21
C THR A 162 1.17 -13.97 0.25
N PHE A 163 0.89 -12.85 -0.44
CA PHE A 163 1.38 -11.53 -0.03
C PHE A 163 0.80 -11.05 1.31
N GLU A 164 -0.49 -11.29 1.54
CA GLU A 164 -1.16 -10.96 2.81
C GLU A 164 -0.55 -11.75 3.97
N GLN A 165 -0.29 -13.04 3.77
CA GLN A 165 0.38 -13.89 4.75
C GLN A 165 1.80 -13.39 5.05
N LEU A 166 2.59 -13.08 4.02
CA LEU A 166 3.94 -12.53 4.20
C LEU A 166 3.92 -11.20 4.97
N THR A 167 2.97 -10.31 4.63
CA THR A 167 2.82 -9.02 5.32
C THR A 167 2.44 -9.24 6.77
N THR A 168 1.49 -10.13 7.05
CA THR A 168 1.06 -10.46 8.42
C THR A 168 2.20 -11.01 9.26
N ILE A 169 3.01 -11.91 8.70
CA ILE A 169 4.18 -12.47 9.37
C ILE A 169 5.20 -11.36 9.68
N MET A 170 5.50 -10.49 8.71
CA MET A 170 6.41 -9.36 8.92
C MET A 170 5.91 -8.39 9.98
N THR A 171 4.61 -8.05 9.95
CA THR A 171 3.99 -7.19 10.97
C THR A 171 4.07 -7.83 12.35
N LEU A 172 3.84 -9.13 12.46
CA LEU A 172 3.93 -9.85 13.73
C LEU A 172 5.37 -9.90 14.26
N LEU A 173 6.35 -10.13 13.38
CA LEU A 173 7.78 -10.08 13.72
C LEU A 173 8.18 -8.69 14.22
N LEU A 174 7.87 -7.63 13.46
CA LEU A 174 8.16 -6.25 13.84
C LEU A 174 7.43 -5.86 15.14
N GLY A 175 6.17 -6.28 15.29
CA GLY A 175 5.40 -6.06 16.52
C GLY A 175 6.01 -6.76 17.73
N SER A 176 6.51 -7.99 17.57
CA SER A 176 7.20 -8.73 18.64
C SER A 176 8.50 -8.04 19.07
N ILE A 177 9.29 -7.55 18.11
CA ILE A 177 10.52 -6.82 18.38
C ILE A 177 10.19 -5.52 19.12
N ALA A 178 9.19 -4.78 18.65
CA ALA A 178 8.74 -3.55 19.30
C ALA A 178 8.26 -3.79 20.74
N ALA A 179 7.52 -4.89 20.98
CA ALA A 179 7.06 -5.27 22.32
C ALA A 179 8.23 -5.61 23.26
N ILE A 180 9.23 -6.36 22.79
CA ILE A 180 10.44 -6.68 23.57
C ILE A 180 11.20 -5.39 23.89
N SER A 181 11.40 -4.51 22.91
CA SER A 181 12.06 -3.21 23.12
C SER A 181 11.32 -2.34 24.12
N LEU A 182 9.98 -2.35 24.09
CA LEU A 182 9.15 -1.62 25.05
C LEU A 182 9.33 -2.15 26.48
N VAL A 183 9.35 -3.47 26.65
CA VAL A 183 9.55 -4.10 27.98
C VAL A 183 10.93 -3.80 28.53
N VAL A 184 11.99 -3.96 27.72
CA VAL A 184 13.37 -3.68 28.14
C VAL A 184 13.55 -2.18 28.47
N GLY A 185 12.96 -1.29 27.66
CA GLY A 185 12.93 0.14 27.93
C GLY A 185 12.18 0.46 29.24
N GLY A 186 11.05 -0.20 29.48
CA GLY A 186 10.27 -0.06 30.72
C GLY A 186 11.04 -0.49 31.97
N ILE A 187 11.75 -1.62 31.91
CA ILE A 187 12.62 -2.08 33.00
C ILE A 187 13.75 -1.06 33.25
N GLY A 188 14.35 -0.51 32.19
CA GLY A 188 15.38 0.52 32.30
C GLY A 188 14.87 1.79 32.99
N ILE A 189 13.70 2.29 32.58
CA ILE A 189 13.06 3.46 33.20
C ILE A 189 12.73 3.18 34.68
N MET A 190 12.21 1.98 34.99
CA MET A 190 11.92 1.57 36.35
C MET A 190 13.18 1.58 37.23
N ASN A 191 14.32 1.10 36.70
CA ASN A 191 15.57 1.07 37.45
C ASN A 191 16.12 2.49 37.71
N ILE A 192 16.12 3.35 36.69
CA ILE A 192 16.52 4.76 36.85
C ILE A 192 15.61 5.47 37.85
N MET A 193 14.30 5.21 37.79
CA MET A 193 13.32 5.77 38.71
C MET A 193 13.57 5.32 40.16
N LEU A 194 13.88 4.05 40.40
CA LEU A 194 14.19 3.52 41.74
C LEU A 194 15.46 4.17 42.32
N VAL A 195 16.52 4.29 41.51
CA VAL A 195 17.76 4.95 41.96
C VAL A 195 17.51 6.44 42.27
N SER A 196 16.77 7.16 41.42
CA SER A 196 16.46 8.58 41.65
C SER A 196 15.62 8.81 42.91
N VAL A 197 14.67 7.93 43.21
CA VAL A 197 13.84 8.03 44.43
C VAL A 197 14.65 7.69 45.67
N THR A 198 15.55 6.71 45.61
CA THR A 198 16.43 6.37 46.75
C THR A 198 17.44 7.50 47.04
N GLU A 199 17.96 8.17 46.00
CA GLU A 199 18.78 9.37 46.17
C GLU A 199 18.00 10.52 46.82
N ARG A 200 16.80 10.85 46.31
CA ARG A 200 15.97 11.92 46.89
C ARG A 200 15.49 11.62 48.31
N THR A 201 15.19 10.36 48.64
CA THR A 201 14.81 10.00 50.02
C THR A 201 15.99 10.12 50.99
N ARG A 202 17.21 9.79 50.55
CA ARG A 202 18.43 10.05 51.33
C ARG A 202 18.65 11.55 51.55
N GLU A 203 18.47 12.36 50.51
CA GLU A 203 18.59 13.82 50.61
C GLU A 203 17.53 14.44 51.55
N ILE A 204 16.27 14.00 51.45
CA ILE A 204 15.20 14.45 52.35
C ILE A 204 15.48 13.99 53.79
N GLY A 205 15.99 12.77 53.97
CA GLY A 205 16.36 12.21 55.28
C GLY A 205 17.44 13.04 55.99
N ILE A 206 18.50 13.43 55.28
CA ILE A 206 19.56 14.28 55.86
C ILE A 206 19.05 15.70 56.19
N ARG A 207 18.17 16.29 55.38
CA ARG A 207 17.57 17.60 55.67
C ARG A 207 16.67 17.56 56.90
N MET A 208 15.80 16.55 57.00
CA MET A 208 14.94 16.37 58.17
C MET A 208 15.73 16.14 59.47
N ALA A 209 16.85 15.41 59.39
CA ALA A 209 17.73 15.22 60.55
C ALA A 209 18.38 16.54 60.99
N GLY A 210 18.82 17.37 60.04
CA GLY A 210 19.30 18.73 60.30
C GLY A 210 18.25 19.60 60.97
N ASP A 211 17.04 19.66 60.41
CA ASP A 211 15.92 20.44 60.95
C ASP A 211 15.57 20.04 62.39
N ARG A 212 15.63 18.74 62.72
CA ARG A 212 15.42 18.25 64.11
C ARG A 212 16.52 18.70 65.07
N ILE A 213 17.77 18.72 64.63
CA ILE A 213 18.88 19.14 65.48
C ILE A 213 18.81 20.65 65.72
N GLU A 214 18.49 21.43 64.69
CA GLU A 214 18.35 22.89 64.81
C GLU A 214 17.17 23.28 65.71
N SER A 215 16.03 22.61 65.58
CA SER A 215 14.88 22.80 66.48
C SER A 215 15.19 22.40 67.93
N ALA A 216 15.93 21.31 68.17
CA ALA A 216 16.36 20.92 69.53
C ALA A 216 17.34 21.94 70.14
N ARG A 217 18.24 22.52 69.33
CA ARG A 217 19.18 23.56 69.78
C ARG A 217 18.47 24.88 70.10
N MET A 218 17.50 25.29 69.29
CA MET A 218 16.64 26.46 69.54
C MET A 218 15.81 26.30 70.82
N ALA A 219 15.29 25.09 71.08
CA ALA A 219 14.55 24.78 72.31
C ALA A 219 15.43 24.91 73.57
N HIS A 220 16.70 24.48 73.51
CA HIS A 220 17.66 24.73 74.58
C HIS A 220 18.07 26.21 74.71
N ALA A 221 18.00 26.99 73.63
CA ALA A 221 18.29 28.43 73.61
C ALA A 221 17.09 29.32 74.03
N GLY A 222 15.93 28.74 74.38
CA GLY A 222 14.77 29.47 74.86
C GLY A 222 14.01 30.25 73.79
N VAL A 223 14.20 29.93 72.50
CA VAL A 223 13.50 30.57 71.38
C VAL A 223 12.24 29.75 71.04
N GLY A 224 11.08 30.41 70.96
CA GLY A 224 9.77 29.76 70.76
C GLY A 224 9.66 28.90 69.49
N PRO A 225 8.73 27.91 69.46
CA PRO A 225 8.75 26.83 68.48
C PRO A 225 8.53 27.31 67.04
N PHE A 226 9.45 26.94 66.14
CA PHE A 226 9.30 27.12 64.69
C PHE A 226 8.37 26.04 64.14
N ARG A 227 7.28 26.44 63.46
CA ARG A 227 6.36 25.52 62.77
C ARG A 227 6.77 25.40 61.30
N PRO A 228 7.30 24.25 60.83
CA PRO A 228 7.47 24.05 59.41
C PRO A 228 6.10 23.77 58.77
N ASP A 229 5.66 24.64 57.87
CA ASP A 229 4.42 24.47 57.09
C ASP A 229 4.64 23.40 56.00
N PHE A 230 4.38 22.14 56.33
CA PHE A 230 4.30 21.07 55.34
C PHE A 230 2.91 21.05 54.70
N VAL A 231 2.80 21.51 53.45
CA VAL A 231 1.59 21.35 52.64
C VAL A 231 1.68 20.02 51.88
N CYS A 232 0.78 19.09 52.18
CA CYS A 232 0.66 17.81 51.47
C CYS A 232 -0.03 18.06 50.12
N VAL A 233 0.70 17.98 49.02
CA VAL A 233 0.14 18.12 47.67
C VAL A 233 -0.07 16.71 47.09
N ARG A 234 -1.33 16.27 47.00
CA ARG A 234 -1.72 15.00 46.33
C ARG A 234 -1.69 15.18 44.81
N TYR A 235 -0.92 14.34 44.11
CA TYR A 235 -1.04 14.14 42.67
C TYR A 235 -1.34 12.65 42.41
N GLY A 236 -2.63 12.30 42.30
CA GLY A 236 -3.07 10.92 42.09
C GLY A 236 -2.72 9.99 43.26
N ASP A 237 -2.43 8.72 42.96
CA ASP A 237 -2.22 7.63 43.93
C ASP A 237 -0.84 7.65 44.62
N TRP A 238 -0.02 8.68 44.35
CA TRP A 238 1.31 8.83 44.93
C TRP A 238 1.39 10.08 45.81
N SER A 239 1.84 9.88 47.06
CA SER A 239 2.00 10.96 48.04
C SER A 239 3.46 11.40 48.10
N PHE A 240 3.77 12.64 47.70
CA PHE A 240 5.09 13.26 47.88
C PHE A 240 5.03 14.37 48.94
N LEU A 241 5.93 14.32 49.92
CA LEU A 241 6.17 15.42 50.85
C LEU A 241 7.15 16.42 50.20
N ARG A 242 6.69 17.65 49.93
CA ARG A 242 7.51 18.74 49.40
C ARG A 242 7.76 19.76 50.51
N LEU A 243 9.03 20.02 50.81
CA LEU A 243 9.47 20.96 51.85
C LEU A 243 9.61 22.35 51.20
N LEU A 244 8.79 23.33 51.59
CA LEU A 244 8.91 24.72 51.13
C LEU A 244 9.87 25.47 52.08
N SER A 245 11.02 25.87 51.57
CA SER A 245 11.88 26.86 52.22
C SER A 245 11.23 28.24 52.04
N ARG A 246 10.87 28.91 53.13
CA ARG A 246 10.58 30.35 53.12
C ARG A 246 11.90 31.11 53.19
N SER A 247 12.08 32.05 52.26
CA SER A 247 13.10 33.12 52.30
C SER A 247 13.01 33.93 53.57
#